data_AF-W2D8A6-F1
#
_entry.id   AF-W2D8A6-F1
#
_cell.length_a   1.000
_cell.length_b   1.000
_cell.length_c   1.000
_cell.angle_alpha   90.00
_cell.angle_beta   90.00
_cell.angle_gamma   90.00
#
_symmetry.space_group_name_H-M   'P 1'
#
loop_
_entity.id
_entity.type
_entity.pdbx_description
1 polymer ?
#
loop_
_entity_poly.entity_id
_entity_poly.type
_entity_poly.pdbx_seq_one_letter_code
_entity_poly.pdbx_strand_id
1 'polypeptide(L)'
;MPDDLVVQINHTRVAMIGTDQKPARCCGLEGEVGQGTRCTIYDQRSSVCREFESSWYEGVHNADCDAARAAFGLAPLEAPFELELPMSA
;
A
#
# COMPACT_ATOMS: atom_id res chain seq x y z
N MET A 1 -4.28 -14.73 3.37
CA MET A 1 -4.21 -14.37 1.95
C MET A 1 -4.88 -15.48 1.17
N PRO A 2 -5.88 -15.17 0.33
CA PRO A 2 -6.60 -16.17 -0.44
C PRO A 2 -5.73 -16.75 -1.56
N ASP A 3 -5.77 -18.07 -1.75
CA ASP A 3 -4.97 -18.77 -2.77
C ASP A 3 -5.42 -18.47 -4.21
N ASP A 4 -6.68 -18.05 -4.39
CA ASP A 4 -7.25 -17.67 -5.68
C ASP A 4 -6.78 -16.28 -6.18
N LEU A 5 -6.09 -15.52 -5.33
CA LEU A 5 -5.62 -14.16 -5.64
C LEU A 5 -4.11 -14.07 -5.86
N VAL A 6 -3.43 -15.20 -5.99
CA VAL A 6 -1.97 -15.27 -6.14
C VAL A 6 -1.53 -16.07 -7.37
N VAL A 7 -0.34 -15.75 -7.89
CA VAL A 7 0.37 -16.53 -8.90
C VAL A 7 1.65 -17.12 -8.29
N GLN A 8 1.93 -18.37 -8.61
CA GLN A 8 3.16 -19.01 -8.15
C GLN A 8 4.38 -18.45 -8.89
N ILE A 9 5.37 -17.96 -8.15
CA ILE A 9 6.66 -17.51 -8.72
C ILE A 9 7.67 -18.65 -8.66
N ASN A 10 7.76 -19.32 -7.51
CA ASN A 10 8.65 -20.47 -7.29
C ASN A 10 8.08 -21.39 -6.19
N HIS A 11 8.90 -22.33 -5.68
CA HIS A 11 8.48 -23.31 -4.68
C HIS A 11 8.13 -22.72 -3.29
N THR A 12 8.58 -21.52 -2.97
CA THR A 12 8.39 -20.88 -1.65
C THR A 12 7.80 -19.47 -1.73
N ARG A 13 7.55 -18.95 -2.93
CA ARG A 13 7.08 -17.57 -3.13
C ARG A 13 5.95 -17.50 -4.12
N VAL A 14 5.02 -16.61 -3.82
CA VAL A 14 3.89 -16.23 -4.65
C VAL A 14 3.85 -14.72 -4.79
N ALA A 15 3.31 -14.24 -5.92
CA ALA A 15 2.97 -12.83 -6.12
C ALA A 15 1.44 -12.70 -6.06
N MET A 16 0.94 -11.54 -5.62
CA MET A 16 -0.47 -11.22 -5.86
C MET A 16 -0.71 -11.09 -7.36
N ILE A 17 -1.82 -11.62 -7.87
CA ILE A 17 -2.19 -11.47 -9.30
C ILE A 17 -2.17 -9.97 -9.65
N GLY A 18 -1.46 -9.61 -10.72
CA GLY A 18 -1.31 -8.23 -11.21
C GLY A 18 -0.08 -7.50 -10.64
N THR A 19 0.67 -8.09 -9.70
CA THR A 19 1.96 -7.57 -9.23
C THR A 19 3.17 -8.24 -9.87
N ASP A 20 2.93 -9.22 -10.74
CA ASP A 20 3.94 -9.98 -11.49
C ASP A 20 4.44 -9.28 -12.77
N GLN A 21 3.80 -8.16 -13.15
CA GLN A 21 4.15 -7.36 -14.32
C GLN A 21 4.12 -5.85 -14.03
N LYS A 22 4.67 -5.03 -14.94
CA LYS A 22 4.62 -3.56 -14.87
C LYS A 22 3.65 -2.99 -15.92
N PRO A 23 2.85 -1.97 -15.58
CA PRO A 23 2.71 -1.36 -14.25
C PRO A 23 2.03 -2.32 -13.26
N ALA A 24 2.57 -2.41 -12.04
CA ALA A 24 2.07 -3.32 -11.03
C ALA A 24 0.75 -2.81 -10.45
N ARG A 25 -0.29 -3.66 -10.47
CA ARG A 25 -1.59 -3.35 -9.89
C ARG A 25 -2.24 -4.63 -9.35
N CYS A 26 -2.18 -4.81 -8.04
CA CYS A 26 -2.77 -5.96 -7.35
C CYS A 26 -4.28 -6.09 -7.67
N CYS A 27 -4.74 -7.30 -7.94
CA CYS A 27 -6.16 -7.62 -8.17
C CYS A 27 -7.07 -7.23 -6.98
N GLY A 28 -6.54 -7.25 -5.75
CA GLY A 28 -7.27 -6.83 -4.55
C GLY A 28 -7.33 -5.31 -4.33
N LEU A 29 -6.65 -4.51 -5.16
CA LEU A 29 -6.69 -3.05 -5.06
C LEU A 29 -7.92 -2.53 -5.82
N GLU A 30 -8.89 -2.01 -5.07
CA GLU A 30 -10.10 -1.39 -5.60
C GLU A 30 -9.97 0.14 -5.59
N GLY A 31 -10.52 0.80 -6.60
CA GLY A 31 -10.49 2.25 -6.77
C GLY A 31 -9.31 2.76 -7.62
N GLU A 32 -9.10 4.07 -7.57
CA GLU A 32 -8.13 4.80 -8.39
C GLU A 32 -7.13 5.57 -7.52
N VAL A 33 -5.83 5.35 -7.80
CA VAL A 33 -4.75 6.00 -7.06
C VAL A 33 -4.81 7.51 -7.29
N GLY A 34 -4.76 8.29 -6.21
CA GLY A 34 -4.92 9.75 -6.24
C GLY A 34 -6.34 10.25 -6.00
N GLN A 35 -7.35 9.37 -6.04
CA GLN A 35 -8.73 9.71 -5.70
C GLN A 35 -9.18 8.99 -4.43
N GLY A 36 -9.14 7.66 -4.45
CA GLY A 36 -9.57 6.82 -3.35
C GLY A 36 -9.34 5.36 -3.69
N THR A 37 -8.58 4.67 -2.86
CA THR A 37 -8.29 3.24 -3.02
C THR A 37 -8.49 2.50 -1.71
N ARG A 38 -8.79 1.20 -1.82
CA ARG A 38 -8.80 0.28 -0.67
C ARG A 38 -8.41 -1.11 -1.11
N CYS A 39 -7.93 -1.90 -0.14
CA CYS A 39 -7.72 -3.33 -0.35
C CYS A 39 -9.02 -4.08 -0.01
N THR A 40 -9.54 -4.87 -0.94
CA THR A 40 -10.75 -5.67 -0.73
C THR A 40 -10.53 -6.86 0.21
N ILE A 41 -9.27 -7.22 0.45
CA ILE A 41 -8.84 -8.33 1.32
C ILE A 41 -8.00 -7.84 2.51
N TYR A 42 -8.27 -6.63 3.03
CA TYR A 42 -7.39 -5.93 3.98
C TYR A 42 -6.94 -6.79 5.17
N ASP A 43 -7.83 -7.55 5.80
CA ASP A 43 -7.48 -8.42 6.94
C ASP A 43 -6.66 -9.66 6.54
N GLN A 44 -6.85 -10.11 5.30
CA GLN A 44 -6.20 -11.29 4.73
C GLN A 44 -4.95 -10.97 3.91
N ARG A 45 -4.48 -9.71 3.92
CA ARG A 45 -3.31 -9.27 3.16
C ARG A 45 -2.05 -10.10 3.41
N SER A 46 -1.17 -10.18 2.42
CA SER A 46 0.16 -10.80 2.54
C SER A 46 1.00 -10.13 3.62
N SER A 47 2.05 -10.80 4.10
CA SER A 47 3.00 -10.22 5.07
C SER A 47 3.62 -8.93 4.55
N VAL A 48 4.07 -8.91 3.29
CA VAL A 48 4.67 -7.74 2.64
C VAL A 48 3.73 -6.52 2.69
N CYS A 49 2.43 -6.70 2.42
CA CYS A 49 1.47 -5.60 2.53
C CYS A 49 1.10 -5.24 3.97
N ARG A 50 1.30 -6.15 4.94
CA ARG A 50 0.98 -5.96 6.35
C ARG A 50 2.07 -5.24 7.12
N GLU A 51 3.30 -5.52 6.74
CA GLU A 51 4.53 -4.98 7.31
C GLU A 51 4.92 -3.64 6.66
N PHE A 52 4.23 -3.24 5.58
CA PHE A 52 4.46 -1.95 4.95
C PHE A 52 3.85 -0.81 5.78
N GLU A 53 4.72 0.06 6.29
CA GLU A 53 4.33 1.25 7.07
C GLU A 53 4.09 2.45 6.14
N SER A 54 3.01 3.18 6.40
CA SER A 54 2.73 4.42 5.68
C SER A 54 3.81 5.47 5.98
N SER A 55 4.10 6.36 5.02
CA SER A 55 4.98 7.49 5.29
C SER A 55 4.46 8.30 6.47
N TRP A 56 5.39 8.73 7.32
CA TRP A 56 5.15 9.44 8.57
C TRP A 56 4.45 8.62 9.66
N TYR A 57 4.40 7.29 9.52
CA TYR A 57 4.08 6.42 10.65
C TYR A 57 5.10 6.65 11.78
N GLU A 58 4.61 6.98 12.98
CA GLU A 58 5.43 7.38 14.13
C GLU A 58 6.42 8.52 13.82
N GLY A 59 6.07 9.42 12.89
CA GLY A 59 6.91 10.54 12.48
C GLY A 59 8.07 10.16 11.56
N VAL A 60 8.16 8.90 11.12
CA VAL A 60 9.24 8.42 10.25
C VAL A 60 8.83 8.54 8.78
N HIS A 61 9.61 9.28 8.01
CA HIS A 61 9.40 9.40 6.57
C HIS A 61 9.70 8.07 5.84
N ASN A 62 8.79 7.62 4.98
CA ASN A 62 8.98 6.45 4.13
C ASN A 62 9.13 6.86 2.65
N ALA A 63 10.36 6.77 2.11
CA ALA A 63 10.68 7.12 0.73
C ALA A 63 10.00 6.21 -0.32
N ASP A 64 9.58 4.99 0.05
CA ASP A 64 8.86 4.10 -0.87
C ASP A 64 7.47 4.64 -1.21
N CYS A 65 6.83 5.36 -0.27
CA CYS A 65 5.56 6.04 -0.53
C CYS A 65 5.74 7.15 -1.58
N ASP A 66 6.84 7.89 -1.53
CA ASP A 66 7.13 8.94 -2.52
C ASP A 66 7.42 8.36 -3.90
N ALA A 67 8.22 7.28 -3.95
CA ALA A 67 8.47 6.56 -5.20
C ALA A 67 7.17 6.02 -5.82
N ALA A 68 6.28 5.45 -5.00
CA ALA A 68 4.97 5.00 -5.45
C ALA A 68 4.14 6.17 -5.99
N ARG A 69 4.08 7.29 -5.28
CA ARG A 69 3.34 8.49 -5.72
C ARG A 69 3.89 9.09 -7.00
N ALA A 70 5.22 9.16 -7.14
CA ALA A 70 5.89 9.63 -8.35
C ALA A 70 5.55 8.77 -9.57
N ALA A 71 5.41 7.44 -9.40
CA ALA A 71 4.99 6.54 -10.48
C ALA A 71 3.56 6.83 -11.00
N PHE A 72 2.73 7.49 -10.20
CA PHE A 72 1.39 7.96 -10.56
C PHE A 72 1.33 9.48 -10.84
N GLY A 73 2.47 10.17 -10.89
CA GLY A 73 2.53 11.62 -11.14
C GLY A 73 2.05 12.49 -9.98
N LEU A 74 2.01 11.95 -8.76
CA LEU A 74 1.59 12.65 -7.56
C LEU A 74 2.80 13.23 -6.80
N ALA A 75 2.61 14.39 -6.16
CA ALA A 75 3.63 15.01 -5.31
C ALA A 75 3.92 14.16 -4.06
N PRO A 76 5.13 14.20 -3.47
CA PRO A 76 5.47 13.52 -2.20
C PRO A 76 4.50 13.80 -1.05
N LEU A 77 4.50 12.95 -0.03
CA LEU A 77 3.70 13.20 1.17
C LEU A 77 4.43 14.16 2.12
N GLU A 78 3.76 15.25 2.48
CA GLU A 78 4.24 16.14 3.54
C GLU A 78 4.03 15.52 4.92
N ALA A 79 4.85 15.93 5.89
CA ALA A 79 4.68 15.50 7.27
C ALA A 79 3.29 15.93 7.77
N PRO A 80 2.57 15.05 8.50
CA PRO A 80 1.29 15.42 9.09
C PRO A 80 1.49 16.63 9.99
N PHE A 81 0.63 17.64 9.84
CA PHE A 81 0.62 18.74 10.78
C PHE A 81 0.04 18.25 12.12
N GLU A 82 0.73 18.56 13.21
CA GLU A 82 0.16 18.41 14.55
C GLU A 82 -1.00 19.40 14.69
N LEU A 83 -2.17 19.00 14.24
CA LEU A 83 -3.40 19.59 14.74
C LEU A 83 -3.51 19.06 16.17
N GLU A 84 -3.20 19.90 17.16
CA GLU A 84 -3.61 19.69 18.54
C GLU A 84 -5.14 19.59 18.57
N LEU A 85 -5.66 18.42 18.21
CA LEU A 85 -7.04 18.07 18.49
C LEU A 85 -7.03 17.68 19.96
N PRO A 86 -7.63 18.48 20.86
CA PRO A 86 -7.76 18.06 22.24
C PRO A 86 -8.49 16.72 22.23
N MET A 87 -7.78 15.67 22.68
CA MET A 87 -8.39 14.39 23.00
C MET A 87 -9.51 14.69 24.00
N SER A 88 -10.73 14.77 23.50
CA SER A 88 -11.90 15.03 24.33
C SER A 88 -12.10 13.78 25.18
N ALA A 89 -12.03 14.00 26.49
CA ALA A 89 -12.15 13.01 27.56
C ALA A 89 -13.48 12.25 27.53
#